data_AF-L8GJH1-F1
#
_entry.id   AF-L8GJH1-F1
#
_cell.length_a   1.000
_cell.length_b   1.000
_cell.length_c   1.000
_cell.angle_alpha   90.00
_cell.angle_beta   90.00
_cell.angle_gamma   90.00
#
_symmetry.space_group_name_H-M   'P 1'
#
loop_
_entity.id
_entity.type
_entity.pdbx_description
1 polymer ?
#
loop_
_entity_poly.entity_id
_entity_poly.type
_entity_poly.pdbx_seq_one_letter_code
_entity_poly.pdbx_strand_id
1 'polypeptide(L)'
;RALLRIGGIPYESQTEDAHTSIRLHKGGFVSYYVNLPLVVGEAPTTVASRQLQFLRWVKGSIQLWWAQFYEPPIKMCIGQAPKRLPKDQRPSNFMLTFYAIDTMTWPLSAISALLYMFCALVFVFFAEPPLQPHDPFDISSFLWVFLPYLCLRMANNLIALQGVKSSSVWVAQEVWYAQAFTAFLGILDALYEKFLGTGLTGWKVTGEGTRTTAIEYFNVVVSMLLLFGVIIRLIVFLADDEDRLISFGSAFFAGVILVQLWPMVSMSLYELLIN
;
A
#
# COMPACT_ATOMS: atom_id res chain seq x y z
N ARG A 1 -10.65 -24.62 -22.35
CA ARG A 1 -10.25 -25.88 -21.67
C ARG A 1 -9.67 -25.66 -20.28
N ALA A 2 -8.72 -24.74 -20.08
CA ALA A 2 -8.15 -24.48 -18.75
C ALA A 2 -9.17 -23.94 -17.73
N LEU A 3 -9.95 -22.92 -18.12
CA LEU A 3 -11.05 -22.38 -17.28
C LEU A 3 -12.08 -23.45 -16.91
N LEU A 4 -12.49 -24.30 -17.86
CA LEU A 4 -13.41 -25.40 -17.59
C LEU A 4 -12.85 -26.40 -16.56
N ARG A 5 -11.53 -26.63 -16.57
CA ARG A 5 -10.86 -27.54 -15.61
C ARG A 5 -10.88 -27.03 -14.17
N ILE A 6 -10.97 -25.72 -13.98
CA ILE A 6 -11.04 -25.09 -12.65
C ILE A 6 -12.47 -24.70 -12.24
N GLY A 7 -13.48 -25.13 -13.01
CA GLY A 7 -14.90 -24.83 -12.72
C GLY A 7 -15.38 -23.46 -13.19
N GLY A 8 -14.64 -22.77 -14.06
CA GLY A 8 -14.98 -21.45 -14.57
C GLY A 8 -14.37 -20.29 -13.78
N ILE A 9 -14.96 -19.11 -13.91
CA ILE A 9 -14.54 -17.90 -13.17
C ILE A 9 -15.07 -17.99 -11.74
N PRO A 10 -14.21 -17.84 -10.72
CA PRO A 10 -14.62 -17.83 -9.32
C PRO A 10 -15.34 -16.52 -8.96
N TYR A 11 -16.34 -16.64 -8.08
CA TYR A 11 -17.19 -15.52 -7.66
C TYR A 11 -17.03 -15.17 -6.18
N GLU A 12 -16.04 -15.71 -5.48
CA GLU A 12 -15.87 -15.55 -4.03
C GLU A 12 -15.07 -14.29 -3.64
N SER A 13 -14.61 -13.49 -4.61
CA SER A 13 -13.86 -12.25 -4.39
C SER A 13 -14.19 -11.22 -5.48
N GLN A 14 -14.15 -9.93 -5.13
CA GLN A 14 -14.29 -8.82 -6.09
C GLN A 14 -13.08 -8.64 -7.04
N THR A 15 -12.02 -9.42 -6.83
CA THR A 15 -10.86 -9.54 -7.73
C THR A 15 -10.87 -10.95 -8.35
N GLU A 16 -11.87 -11.19 -9.20
CA GLU A 16 -12.08 -12.48 -9.87
C GLU A 16 -10.93 -12.85 -10.81
N ASP A 17 -10.23 -11.85 -11.35
CA ASP A 17 -9.06 -11.98 -12.21
C ASP A 17 -7.87 -12.62 -11.47
N ALA A 18 -7.50 -12.07 -10.31
CA ALA A 18 -6.46 -12.60 -9.43
C ALA A 18 -6.86 -13.99 -8.90
N HIS A 19 -8.13 -14.15 -8.52
CA HIS A 19 -8.62 -15.43 -8.02
C HIS A 19 -8.60 -16.52 -9.11
N THR A 20 -9.02 -16.20 -10.34
CA THR A 20 -8.94 -17.11 -11.49
C THR A 20 -7.50 -17.55 -11.73
N SER A 21 -6.57 -16.58 -11.73
CA SER A 21 -5.15 -16.82 -11.93
C SER A 21 -4.60 -17.83 -10.92
N ILE A 22 -4.94 -17.68 -9.64
CA ILE A 22 -4.48 -18.60 -8.59
C ILE A 22 -5.11 -19.99 -8.74
N ARG A 23 -6.40 -20.09 -9.12
CA ARG A 23 -7.04 -21.40 -9.38
C ARG A 23 -6.41 -22.12 -10.58
N LEU A 24 -6.06 -21.40 -11.65
CA LEU A 24 -5.35 -21.96 -12.80
C LEU A 24 -3.97 -22.47 -12.40
N HIS A 25 -3.24 -21.67 -11.64
CA HIS A 25 -1.93 -22.01 -11.08
C HIS A 25 -2.03 -23.27 -10.19
N LYS A 26 -3.02 -23.36 -9.28
CA LYS A 26 -3.36 -24.58 -8.53
C LYS A 26 -3.65 -25.78 -9.42
N GLY A 27 -4.36 -25.57 -10.52
CA GLY A 27 -4.66 -26.59 -11.54
C GLY A 27 -3.44 -27.09 -12.33
N GLY A 28 -2.24 -26.57 -12.04
CA GLY A 28 -0.99 -26.92 -12.70
C GLY A 28 -0.76 -26.20 -14.02
N PHE A 29 -1.54 -25.16 -14.33
CA PHE A 29 -1.33 -24.33 -15.51
C PHE A 29 -0.22 -23.30 -15.27
N VAL A 30 0.41 -22.88 -16.37
CA VAL A 30 1.52 -21.93 -16.38
C VAL A 30 1.09 -20.67 -17.12
N SER A 31 1.39 -19.50 -16.55
CA SER A 31 1.20 -18.19 -17.19
C SER A 31 2.50 -17.65 -17.75
N TYR A 32 2.40 -16.78 -18.75
CA TYR A 32 3.53 -16.11 -19.38
C TYR A 32 3.21 -14.61 -19.49
N TYR A 33 4.16 -13.76 -19.08
CA TYR A 33 4.05 -12.32 -19.24
C TYR A 33 4.89 -11.87 -20.45
N VAL A 34 4.24 -11.16 -21.38
CA VAL A 34 4.88 -10.55 -22.55
C VAL A 34 4.89 -9.04 -22.32
N ASN A 35 6.08 -8.46 -22.13
CA ASN A 35 6.22 -7.02 -21.90
C ASN A 35 6.16 -6.24 -23.22
N LEU A 36 5.00 -6.25 -23.88
CA LEU A 36 4.73 -5.52 -25.12
C LEU A 36 3.40 -4.77 -24.97
N PRO A 37 3.36 -3.44 -25.16
CA PRO A 37 2.12 -2.69 -25.05
C PRO A 37 1.20 -3.00 -26.25
N LEU A 38 0.29 -3.95 -26.04
CA LEU A 38 -0.69 -4.40 -27.04
C LEU A 38 -2.07 -3.76 -26.85
N VAL A 39 -2.32 -3.18 -25.68
CA VAL A 39 -3.60 -2.55 -25.30
C VAL A 39 -3.29 -1.26 -24.56
N VAL A 40 -4.09 -0.21 -24.81
CA VAL A 40 -4.09 1.04 -24.06
C VAL A 40 -5.47 1.17 -23.41
N GLY A 41 -5.50 1.26 -22.08
CA GLY A 41 -6.73 1.43 -21.31
C GLY A 41 -6.88 2.85 -20.79
N GLU A 42 -8.11 3.22 -20.44
CA GLU A 42 -8.40 4.49 -19.78
C GLU A 42 -8.05 4.42 -18.28
N ALA A 43 -7.41 5.47 -17.78
CA ALA A 43 -7.12 5.61 -16.36
C ALA A 43 -8.20 6.47 -15.67
N PRO A 44 -8.48 6.25 -14.37
CA PRO A 44 -9.35 7.13 -13.61
C PRO A 44 -8.87 8.59 -13.70
N THR A 45 -9.79 9.51 -13.96
CA THR A 45 -9.50 10.94 -14.16
C THR A 45 -9.78 11.81 -12.94
N THR A 46 -10.32 11.23 -11.86
CA THR A 46 -10.60 11.90 -10.58
C THR A 46 -10.00 11.15 -9.41
N VAL A 47 -9.74 11.85 -8.30
CA VAL A 47 -9.24 11.26 -7.05
C VAL A 47 -10.28 10.28 -6.51
N ALA A 48 -11.56 10.64 -6.51
CA ALA A 48 -12.62 9.75 -6.04
C ALA A 48 -12.70 8.45 -6.84
N SER A 49 -12.69 8.51 -8.17
CA SER A 49 -12.74 7.30 -9.01
C SER A 49 -11.52 6.39 -8.80
N ARG A 50 -10.33 6.97 -8.63
CA ARG A 50 -9.11 6.22 -8.31
C ARG A 50 -9.17 5.57 -6.92
N GLN A 51 -9.61 6.30 -5.89
CA GLN A 51 -9.72 5.76 -4.53
C GLN A 51 -10.74 4.63 -4.45
N LEU A 52 -11.88 4.78 -5.12
CA LEU A 52 -12.90 3.74 -5.23
C LEU A 52 -12.38 2.48 -5.94
N GLN A 53 -11.65 2.64 -7.06
CA GLN A 53 -10.99 1.52 -7.73
C GLN A 53 -10.00 0.81 -6.80
N PHE A 54 -9.20 1.57 -6.05
CA PHE A 54 -8.20 1.02 -5.15
C PHE A 54 -8.83 0.30 -3.93
N LEU A 55 -9.90 0.86 -3.36
CA LEU A 55 -10.68 0.23 -2.29
C LEU A 55 -11.14 -1.19 -2.70
N ARG A 56 -11.64 -1.34 -3.94
CA ARG A 56 -12.04 -2.63 -4.51
C ARG A 56 -10.89 -3.63 -4.55
N TRP A 57 -9.71 -3.19 -4.99
CA TRP A 57 -8.52 -4.05 -5.04
C TRP A 57 -8.11 -4.54 -3.65
N VAL A 58 -8.13 -3.64 -2.66
CA VAL A 58 -7.79 -4.00 -1.29
C VAL A 58 -8.78 -5.00 -0.71
N LYS A 59 -10.08 -4.71 -0.85
CA LYS A 59 -11.14 -5.60 -0.40
C LYS A 59 -11.04 -6.98 -1.05
N GLY A 60 -10.85 -7.02 -2.37
CA GLY A 60 -10.69 -8.25 -3.13
C GLY A 60 -9.46 -9.07 -2.72
N SER A 61 -8.31 -8.42 -2.48
CA SER A 61 -7.09 -9.07 -1.97
C SER A 61 -7.29 -9.72 -0.60
N ILE A 62 -8.00 -9.06 0.32
CA ILE A 62 -8.28 -9.61 1.66
C ILE A 62 -9.33 -10.74 1.59
N GLN A 63 -10.37 -10.60 0.77
CA GLN A 63 -11.32 -11.69 0.50
C GLN A 63 -10.60 -12.93 -0.08
N LEU A 64 -9.67 -12.69 -1.01
CA LEU A 64 -8.86 -13.71 -1.65
C LEU A 64 -7.98 -14.41 -0.62
N TRP A 65 -7.37 -13.69 0.32
CA TRP A 65 -6.57 -14.27 1.41
C TRP A 65 -7.33 -15.40 2.13
N TRP A 66 -8.58 -15.17 2.53
CA TRP A 66 -9.40 -16.19 3.20
C TRP A 66 -9.92 -17.29 2.27
N ALA A 67 -10.26 -16.95 1.03
CA ALA A 67 -10.65 -17.95 0.03
C ALA A 67 -9.52 -18.95 -0.26
N GLN A 68 -8.26 -18.54 -0.03
CA GLN A 68 -7.08 -19.33 -0.37
C GLN A 68 -6.57 -20.19 0.78
N PHE A 69 -6.80 -19.82 2.04
CA PHE A 69 -6.42 -20.66 3.20
C PHE A 69 -7.12 -22.03 3.25
N TYR A 70 -8.13 -22.26 2.41
CA TYR A 70 -8.72 -23.58 2.26
C TYR A 70 -7.80 -24.57 1.51
N GLU A 71 -6.94 -24.11 0.60
CA GLU A 71 -6.03 -24.99 -0.14
C GLU A 71 -4.78 -24.21 -0.60
N PRO A 72 -3.53 -24.57 -0.25
CA PRO A 72 -2.36 -23.85 -0.73
C PRO A 72 -2.16 -23.98 -2.26
N PRO A 73 -1.51 -23.00 -2.92
CA PRO A 73 -1.27 -23.03 -4.36
C PRO A 73 -0.31 -24.15 -4.75
N ILE A 74 -0.73 -25.02 -5.69
CA ILE A 74 0.08 -26.16 -6.08
C ILE A 74 1.20 -25.77 -7.06
N LYS A 75 1.05 -24.79 -7.99
CA LYS A 75 2.10 -24.40 -8.98
C LYS A 75 1.91 -23.00 -9.55
N MET A 76 2.96 -22.26 -9.87
CA MET A 76 3.00 -20.96 -10.57
C MET A 76 4.43 -20.81 -11.12
N CYS A 77 4.63 -20.10 -12.23
CA CYS A 77 5.97 -19.83 -12.77
C CYS A 77 6.06 -18.39 -13.25
N ILE A 78 7.22 -17.76 -13.07
CA ILE A 78 7.52 -16.40 -13.51
C ILE A 78 8.76 -16.49 -14.42
N GLY A 79 8.64 -16.05 -15.67
CA GLY A 79 9.74 -16.07 -16.66
C GLY A 79 9.35 -15.39 -17.98
N GLN A 80 10.34 -14.90 -18.72
CA GLN A 80 10.13 -14.17 -19.98
C GLN A 80 9.63 -15.08 -21.11
N ALA A 81 8.72 -14.54 -21.93
CA ALA A 81 8.06 -15.23 -23.02
C ALA A 81 9.05 -15.80 -24.07
N PRO A 82 9.06 -17.12 -24.31
CA PRO A 82 9.96 -17.77 -25.26
C PRO A 82 9.26 -18.03 -26.61
N LYS A 83 10.01 -17.95 -27.72
CA LYS A 83 9.51 -18.26 -29.08
C LYS A 83 9.20 -19.75 -29.31
N ARG A 84 9.54 -20.63 -28.36
CA ARG A 84 9.17 -22.06 -28.29
C ARG A 84 9.00 -22.45 -26.82
N LEU A 85 8.03 -23.32 -26.51
CA LEU A 85 7.78 -23.87 -25.16
C LEU A 85 9.11 -24.39 -24.54
N PRO A 86 9.65 -23.76 -23.47
CA PRO A 86 10.89 -24.20 -22.86
C PRO A 86 10.62 -25.40 -21.95
N LYS A 87 11.67 -26.18 -21.69
CA LYS A 87 11.66 -27.12 -20.58
C LYS A 87 11.59 -26.34 -19.27
N ASP A 88 10.41 -26.42 -18.63
CA ASP A 88 10.07 -26.07 -17.25
C ASP A 88 11.27 -25.78 -16.32
N GLN A 89 11.58 -24.50 -16.09
CA GLN A 89 12.24 -24.10 -14.84
C GLN A 89 11.18 -23.46 -13.94
N ARG A 90 10.66 -24.29 -13.03
CA ARG A 90 9.62 -23.93 -12.07
C ARG A 90 10.28 -23.26 -10.86
N PRO A 91 9.79 -22.11 -10.37
CA PRO A 91 10.09 -21.68 -9.02
C PRO A 91 9.62 -22.75 -8.02
N SER A 92 10.29 -22.86 -6.89
CA SER A 92 9.91 -23.82 -5.85
C SER A 92 8.51 -23.51 -5.29
N ASN A 93 7.78 -24.53 -4.82
CA ASN A 93 6.46 -24.35 -4.18
C ASN A 93 6.48 -23.30 -3.05
N PHE A 94 7.64 -23.14 -2.41
CA PHE A 94 7.88 -22.10 -1.43
C PHE A 94 7.74 -20.69 -2.02
N MET A 95 8.41 -20.37 -3.12
CA MET A 95 8.33 -19.05 -3.76
C MET A 95 6.92 -18.71 -4.20
N LEU A 96 6.16 -19.71 -4.64
CA LEU A 96 4.79 -19.51 -5.11
C LEU A 96 3.83 -19.21 -3.98
N THR A 97 3.97 -19.92 -2.87
CA THR A 97 3.25 -19.63 -1.64
C THR A 97 3.60 -18.24 -1.14
N PHE A 98 4.89 -17.85 -1.19
CA PHE A 98 5.33 -16.52 -0.79
C PHE A 98 4.70 -15.40 -1.63
N TYR A 99 4.73 -15.50 -2.97
CA TYR A 99 4.09 -14.52 -3.85
C TYR A 99 2.57 -14.46 -3.69
N ALA A 100 1.94 -15.62 -3.47
CA ALA A 100 0.51 -15.68 -3.21
C ALA A 100 0.16 -14.94 -1.91
N ILE A 101 0.90 -15.20 -0.82
CA ILE A 101 0.72 -14.49 0.44
C ILE A 101 0.94 -12.99 0.24
N ASP A 102 2.05 -12.57 -0.38
CA ASP A 102 2.35 -11.16 -0.62
C ASP A 102 1.22 -10.44 -1.39
N THR A 103 0.73 -11.04 -2.48
CA THR A 103 -0.39 -10.51 -3.30
C THR A 103 -1.71 -10.40 -2.52
N MET A 104 -1.89 -11.19 -1.46
CA MET A 104 -3.08 -11.19 -0.63
C MET A 104 -2.95 -10.27 0.59
N THR A 105 -1.74 -10.17 1.17
CA THR A 105 -1.49 -9.48 2.43
C THR A 105 -0.87 -8.11 2.30
N TRP A 106 -0.47 -7.68 1.09
CA TRP A 106 0.07 -6.34 0.87
C TRP A 106 -0.78 -5.22 1.49
N PRO A 107 -2.14 -5.26 1.53
CA PRO A 107 -2.90 -4.16 2.12
C PRO A 107 -2.65 -4.00 3.63
N LEU A 108 -2.26 -5.06 4.34
CA LEU A 108 -2.00 -5.01 5.78
C LEU A 108 -0.87 -4.04 6.13
N SER A 109 0.06 -3.80 5.20
CA SER A 109 1.10 -2.80 5.38
C SER A 109 0.55 -1.38 5.48
N ALA A 110 -0.71 -1.13 5.12
CA ALA A 110 -1.37 0.16 5.31
C ALA A 110 -1.52 0.52 6.80
N ILE A 111 -1.70 -0.49 7.66
CA ILE A 111 -1.73 -0.32 9.12
C ILE A 111 -0.40 0.29 9.59
N SER A 112 0.72 -0.18 9.04
CA SER A 112 2.03 0.39 9.38
C SER A 112 2.12 1.87 9.00
N ALA A 113 1.69 2.25 7.79
CA ALA A 113 1.70 3.64 7.36
C ALA A 113 0.82 4.54 8.24
N LEU A 114 -0.37 4.06 8.63
CA LEU A 114 -1.25 4.77 9.56
C LEU A 114 -0.64 4.91 10.95
N LEU A 115 0.06 3.90 11.46
CA LEU A 115 0.81 4.00 12.70
C LEU A 115 1.93 5.03 12.61
N TYR A 116 2.65 5.11 11.49
CA TYR A 116 3.64 6.16 11.25
C TYR A 116 3.02 7.56 11.27
N MET A 117 1.87 7.76 10.61
CA MET A 117 1.14 9.03 10.64
C MET A 117 0.68 9.38 12.06
N PHE A 118 0.15 8.40 12.81
CA PHE A 118 -0.26 8.58 14.20
C PHE A 118 0.93 8.96 15.10
N CYS A 119 2.05 8.24 15.01
CA CYS A 119 3.27 8.57 15.73
C CYS A 119 3.77 9.98 15.39
N ALA A 120 3.67 10.41 14.13
CA ALA A 120 4.06 11.76 13.72
C ALA A 120 3.16 12.83 14.37
N LEU A 121 1.84 12.60 14.41
CA LEU A 121 0.89 13.48 15.10
C LEU A 121 1.18 13.55 16.60
N VAL A 122 1.36 12.39 17.26
CA VAL A 122 1.67 12.36 18.70
C VAL A 122 2.97 13.09 18.97
N PHE A 123 4.04 12.79 18.22
CA PHE A 123 5.34 13.38 18.46
C PHE A 123 5.33 14.91 18.23
N VAL A 124 4.66 15.39 17.18
CA VAL A 124 4.60 16.82 16.89
C VAL A 124 3.76 17.61 17.91
N PHE A 125 2.73 17.02 18.52
CA PHE A 125 1.93 17.73 19.52
C PHE A 125 2.44 17.57 20.96
N PHE A 126 2.93 16.40 21.33
CA PHE A 126 3.33 16.10 22.71
C PHE A 126 4.82 16.25 22.99
N ALA A 127 5.67 16.40 21.97
CA ALA A 127 7.13 16.47 22.12
C ALA A 127 7.76 15.19 22.67
N GLU A 128 6.99 14.12 22.85
CA GLU A 128 7.49 12.84 23.33
C GLU A 128 7.92 11.99 22.15
N PRO A 129 9.23 11.68 22.01
CA PRO A 129 9.69 10.84 20.92
C PRO A 129 9.10 9.43 21.07
N PRO A 130 8.63 8.81 19.96
CA PRO A 130 7.98 7.49 20.01
C PRO A 130 8.94 6.37 20.44
N LEU A 131 10.24 6.64 20.39
CA LEU A 131 11.28 5.77 20.90
C LEU A 131 12.20 6.59 21.81
N GLN A 132 12.27 6.19 23.09
CA GLN A 132 13.22 6.73 24.04
C GLN A 132 14.31 5.68 24.29
N PRO A 133 15.59 6.01 24.08
CA PRO A 133 16.69 5.12 24.41
C PRO A 133 16.78 5.00 25.94
N HIS A 134 16.65 3.77 26.44
CA HIS A 134 16.80 3.43 27.85
C HIS A 134 17.80 2.28 27.94
N ASP A 135 18.64 2.26 28.98
CA ASP A 135 19.59 1.17 29.26
C ASP A 135 18.87 -0.20 29.19
N PRO A 136 19.32 -1.17 28.36
CA PRO A 136 20.60 -1.25 27.62
C PRO A 136 20.57 -0.77 26.16
N PHE A 137 19.45 -0.22 25.70
CA PHE A 137 19.23 0.26 24.35
C PHE A 137 19.49 1.77 24.24
N ASP A 138 20.78 2.11 24.30
CA ASP A 138 21.28 3.46 24.11
C ASP A 138 21.14 3.93 22.64
N ILE A 139 21.39 5.22 22.40
CA ILE A 139 21.44 5.80 21.03
C ILE A 139 22.46 5.06 20.15
N SER A 140 23.59 4.65 20.71
CA SER A 140 24.61 3.87 20.00
C SER A 140 24.07 2.51 19.55
N SER A 141 23.41 1.78 20.46
CA SER A 141 22.73 0.51 20.17
C SER A 141 21.68 0.66 19.07
N PHE A 142 20.90 1.75 19.11
CA PHE A 142 19.94 2.08 18.05
C PHE A 142 20.63 2.27 16.70
N LEU A 143 21.69 3.08 16.62
CA LEU A 143 22.40 3.33 15.36
C LEU A 143 23.04 2.06 14.78
N TRP A 144 23.59 1.20 15.62
CA TRP A 144 24.17 -0.09 15.20
C TRP A 144 23.15 -1.08 14.64
N VAL A 145 21.88 -1.00 15.04
CA VAL A 145 20.80 -1.83 14.49
C VAL A 145 20.16 -1.16 13.28
N PHE A 146 19.82 0.13 13.42
CA PHE A 146 19.03 0.87 12.45
C PHE A 146 19.81 1.17 11.17
N LEU A 147 21.08 1.59 11.27
CA LEU A 147 21.83 2.02 10.09
C LEU A 147 22.13 0.86 9.13
N PRO A 148 22.60 -0.32 9.58
CA PRO A 148 22.76 -1.47 8.69
C PRO A 148 21.42 -1.92 8.08
N TYR A 149 20.35 -1.95 8.86
CA TYR A 149 19.01 -2.26 8.35
C TYR A 149 18.59 -1.29 7.24
N LEU A 150 18.76 0.02 7.46
CA LEU A 150 18.42 1.05 6.48
C LEU A 150 19.26 0.91 5.21
N CYS A 151 20.57 0.72 5.35
CA CYS A 151 21.48 0.51 4.22
C CYS A 151 21.10 -0.73 3.40
N LEU A 152 20.83 -1.86 4.06
CA LEU A 152 20.39 -3.10 3.40
C LEU A 152 19.05 -2.92 2.70
N ARG A 153 18.10 -2.23 3.33
CA ARG A 153 16.79 -1.92 2.74
C ARG A 153 16.94 -1.06 1.48
N MET A 154 17.78 -0.02 1.53
CA MET A 154 18.04 0.85 0.38
C MET A 154 18.76 0.09 -0.74
N ALA A 155 19.78 -0.70 -0.41
CA ALA A 155 20.47 -1.55 -1.38
C ALA A 155 19.51 -2.54 -2.06
N ASN A 156 18.63 -3.19 -1.30
CA ASN A 156 17.64 -4.10 -1.83
C ASN A 156 16.66 -3.39 -2.79
N ASN A 157 16.22 -2.17 -2.46
CA ASN A 157 15.36 -1.38 -3.34
C ASN A 157 16.06 -1.03 -4.68
N LEU A 158 17.33 -0.65 -4.61
CA LEU A 158 18.15 -0.35 -5.80
C LEU A 158 18.37 -1.58 -6.68
N ILE A 159 18.58 -2.76 -6.08
CA ILE A 159 18.77 -4.01 -6.81
C ILE A 159 17.45 -4.49 -7.44
N ALA A 160 16.34 -4.39 -6.71
CA ALA A 160 15.04 -4.86 -7.18
C ALA A 160 14.43 -4.00 -8.29
N LEU A 161 14.71 -2.68 -8.29
CA LEU A 161 14.08 -1.71 -9.19
C LEU A 161 15.05 -1.17 -10.26
N GLN A 162 16.03 -1.99 -10.66
CA GLN A 162 16.95 -1.64 -11.74
C GLN A 162 16.19 -1.27 -13.03
N GLY A 163 16.51 -0.12 -13.60
CA GLY A 163 15.86 0.40 -14.80
C GLY A 163 14.59 1.22 -14.55
N VAL A 164 14.10 1.31 -13.31
CA VAL A 164 13.00 2.20 -12.93
C VAL A 164 13.56 3.57 -12.55
N LYS A 165 12.91 4.65 -13.01
CA LYS A 165 13.30 6.02 -12.63
C LYS A 165 13.12 6.24 -11.13
N SER A 166 14.11 6.81 -10.46
CA SER A 166 14.05 7.10 -9.02
C SER A 166 12.85 7.98 -8.63
N SER A 167 12.47 8.93 -9.50
CA SER A 167 11.28 9.75 -9.30
C SER A 167 9.99 8.91 -9.26
N SER A 168 9.89 7.85 -10.06
CA SER A 168 8.74 6.95 -10.05
C SER A 168 8.67 6.11 -8.78
N VAL A 169 9.83 5.72 -8.23
CA VAL A 169 9.90 5.02 -6.93
C VAL A 169 9.44 5.93 -5.81
N TRP A 170 9.84 7.20 -5.83
CA TRP A 170 9.39 8.20 -4.86
C TRP A 170 7.88 8.43 -4.94
N VAL A 171 7.34 8.67 -6.14
CA VAL A 171 5.89 8.85 -6.34
C VAL A 171 5.12 7.60 -5.92
N ALA A 172 5.66 6.39 -6.10
CA ALA A 172 5.01 5.18 -5.62
C ALA A 172 4.87 5.15 -4.09
N GLN A 173 5.84 5.71 -3.35
CA GLN A 173 5.75 5.86 -1.89
C GLN A 173 4.70 6.91 -1.49
N GLU A 174 4.66 8.06 -2.19
CA GLU A 174 3.66 9.10 -1.95
C GLU A 174 2.23 8.55 -2.15
N VAL A 175 2.02 7.85 -3.27
CA VAL A 175 0.75 7.18 -3.58
C VAL A 175 0.41 6.14 -2.50
N TRP A 176 1.38 5.37 -2.03
CA TRP A 176 1.15 4.39 -0.97
C TRP A 176 0.67 5.03 0.33
N TYR A 177 1.39 6.04 0.83
CA TYR A 177 1.04 6.75 2.06
C TYR A 177 -0.34 7.38 1.97
N ALA A 178 -0.62 8.03 0.84
CA ALA A 178 -1.88 8.70 0.63
C ALA A 178 -3.06 7.73 0.45
N GLN A 179 -2.82 6.50 -0.03
CA GLN A 179 -3.86 5.48 -0.15
C GLN A 179 -3.99 4.58 1.09
N ALA A 180 -3.13 4.74 2.10
CA ALA A 180 -3.12 3.85 3.27
C ALA A 180 -4.44 3.86 4.04
N PHE A 181 -5.08 5.02 4.20
CA PHE A 181 -6.40 5.09 4.84
C PHE A 181 -7.48 4.39 4.03
N THR A 182 -7.48 4.56 2.70
CA THR A 182 -8.38 3.83 1.79
C THR A 182 -8.16 2.32 1.91
N ALA A 183 -6.90 1.86 1.98
CA ALA A 183 -6.61 0.45 2.19
C ALA A 183 -7.11 -0.06 3.54
N PHE A 184 -6.95 0.71 4.61
CA PHE A 184 -7.49 0.35 5.92
C PHE A 184 -9.02 0.21 5.91
N LEU A 185 -9.73 1.13 5.25
CA LEU A 185 -11.18 1.01 5.07
C LEU A 185 -11.55 -0.25 4.28
N GLY A 186 -10.80 -0.57 3.21
CA GLY A 186 -11.02 -1.79 2.44
C GLY A 186 -10.79 -3.08 3.24
N ILE A 187 -9.81 -3.08 4.16
CA ILE A 187 -9.59 -4.19 5.11
C ILE A 187 -10.80 -4.32 6.05
N LEU A 188 -11.25 -3.21 6.65
CA LEU A 188 -12.41 -3.23 7.55
C LEU A 188 -13.68 -3.69 6.85
N ASP A 189 -13.91 -3.26 5.61
CA ASP A 189 -15.06 -3.67 4.81
C ASP A 189 -15.01 -5.17 4.48
N ALA A 190 -13.84 -5.71 4.12
CA ALA A 190 -13.67 -7.15 3.92
C ALA A 190 -13.92 -7.96 5.21
N LEU A 191 -13.44 -7.46 6.36
CA LEU A 191 -13.69 -8.09 7.67
C LEU A 191 -15.17 -8.03 8.05
N TYR A 192 -15.81 -6.88 7.82
CA TYR A 192 -17.24 -6.68 8.07
C TYR A 192 -18.07 -7.70 7.31
N GLU A 193 -17.84 -7.86 6.00
CA GLU A 193 -18.54 -8.87 5.19
C GLU A 193 -18.31 -10.30 5.70
N LYS A 194 -17.06 -10.61 6.09
CA LYS A 194 -16.69 -11.95 6.55
C LYS A 194 -17.39 -12.33 7.85
N PHE A 195 -17.43 -11.42 8.82
CA PHE A 195 -17.94 -11.71 10.16
C PHE A 195 -19.45 -11.51 10.31
N LEU A 196 -20.04 -10.58 9.56
CA LEU A 196 -21.47 -10.28 9.64
C LEU A 196 -22.30 -10.99 8.56
N GLY A 197 -21.64 -11.74 7.67
CA GLY A 197 -22.31 -12.66 6.75
C GLY A 197 -23.18 -11.95 5.70
N THR A 198 -22.90 -10.69 5.37
CA THR A 198 -23.65 -9.91 4.37
C THR A 198 -23.47 -10.43 2.94
N GLY A 199 -22.60 -11.42 2.74
CA GLY A 199 -22.17 -11.88 1.43
C GLY A 199 -21.29 -10.84 0.73
N LEU A 200 -20.90 -11.14 -0.51
CA LEU A 200 -20.20 -10.19 -1.37
C LEU A 200 -21.16 -9.06 -1.74
N THR A 201 -20.97 -7.89 -1.15
CA THR A 201 -21.74 -6.72 -1.55
C THR A 201 -21.31 -6.32 -2.96
N GLY A 202 -22.29 -6.12 -3.84
CA GLY A 202 -22.03 -5.71 -5.22
C GLY A 202 -21.34 -4.34 -5.27
N TRP A 203 -20.39 -4.20 -6.18
CA TRP A 203 -19.74 -2.92 -6.44
C TRP A 203 -20.67 -2.01 -7.23
N LYS A 204 -20.94 -0.80 -6.71
CA LYS A 204 -21.60 0.24 -7.49
C LYS A 204 -20.54 1.08 -8.18
N VAL A 205 -20.57 1.11 -9.50
CA VAL A 205 -19.92 2.16 -10.28
C VAL A 205 -20.72 3.43 -10.03
N THR A 206 -20.41 4.17 -8.97
CA THR A 206 -20.86 5.56 -8.85
C THR A 206 -20.27 6.30 -10.04
N GLY A 207 -21.15 6.77 -10.93
CA GLY A 207 -20.81 7.22 -12.27
C GLY A 207 -19.75 8.32 -12.33
N GLU A 208 -19.21 8.54 -13.53
CA GLU A 208 -18.15 9.48 -13.92
C GLU A 208 -18.31 10.94 -13.46
N GLY A 209 -19.38 11.29 -12.73
CA GLY A 209 -19.66 12.66 -12.29
C GLY A 209 -19.12 13.04 -10.92
N THR A 210 -18.82 12.07 -10.03
CA THR A 210 -18.38 12.42 -8.67
C THR A 210 -16.87 12.62 -8.64
N ARG A 211 -16.43 13.88 -8.49
CA ARG A 211 -15.01 14.23 -8.39
C ARG A 211 -14.42 13.90 -7.02
N THR A 212 -15.20 14.07 -5.96
CA THR A 212 -14.72 13.99 -4.57
C THR A 212 -15.37 12.87 -3.76
N THR A 213 -14.65 12.27 -2.83
CA THR A 213 -15.13 11.27 -1.87
C THR A 213 -14.79 11.66 -0.43
N ALA A 214 -15.62 11.24 0.53
CA ALA A 214 -15.41 11.53 1.93
C ALA A 214 -14.09 10.94 2.48
N ILE A 215 -13.54 9.92 1.82
CA ILE A 215 -12.25 9.30 2.18
C ILE A 215 -11.10 10.31 2.08
N GLU A 216 -11.19 11.29 1.19
CA GLU A 216 -10.17 12.32 0.97
C GLU A 216 -9.97 13.22 2.19
N TYR A 217 -11.04 13.48 2.95
CA TYR A 217 -10.97 14.34 4.13
C TYR A 217 -10.00 13.83 5.19
N PHE A 218 -9.78 12.52 5.28
CA PHE A 218 -8.80 11.98 6.22
C PHE A 218 -7.39 12.53 5.95
N ASN A 219 -6.91 12.44 4.71
CA ASN A 219 -5.58 12.92 4.35
C ASN A 219 -5.48 14.44 4.48
N VAL A 220 -6.56 15.16 4.14
CA VAL A 220 -6.63 16.62 4.29
C VAL A 220 -6.49 16.98 5.77
N VAL A 221 -7.30 16.40 6.66
CA VAL A 221 -7.27 16.68 8.10
C VAL A 221 -5.91 16.33 8.71
N VAL A 222 -5.38 15.14 8.43
CA VAL A 222 -4.06 14.71 8.92
C VAL A 222 -2.97 15.68 8.45
N SER A 223 -3.00 16.09 7.19
CA SER A 223 -1.99 17.03 6.66
C SER A 223 -2.10 18.42 7.27
N MET A 224 -3.32 18.92 7.51
CA MET A 224 -3.52 20.20 8.19
C MET A 224 -3.07 20.16 9.64
N LEU A 225 -3.33 19.06 10.36
CA LEU A 225 -2.86 18.86 11.73
C LEU A 225 -1.33 18.78 11.78
N LEU A 226 -0.71 18.03 10.87
CA LEU A 226 0.75 17.95 10.77
C LEU A 226 1.37 19.31 10.43
N LEU A 227 0.80 20.05 9.47
CA LEU A 227 1.27 21.39 9.11
C LEU A 227 1.19 22.35 10.31
N PHE A 228 0.07 22.35 11.01
CA PHE A 228 -0.11 23.17 12.20
C PHE A 228 0.88 22.80 13.32
N GLY A 229 1.06 21.50 13.57
CA GLY A 229 2.06 21.00 14.52
C GLY A 229 3.49 21.41 14.16
N VAL A 230 3.87 21.30 12.88
CA VAL A 230 5.18 21.74 12.39
C VAL A 230 5.38 23.24 12.64
N ILE A 231 4.39 24.08 12.36
CA ILE A 231 4.47 25.53 12.61
C ILE A 231 4.69 25.80 14.11
N ILE A 232 3.92 25.16 14.99
CA ILE A 232 4.11 25.28 16.45
C ILE A 232 5.53 24.87 16.85
N ARG A 233 6.03 23.74 16.35
CA ARG A 233 7.37 23.25 16.69
C ARG A 233 8.48 24.13 16.16
N LEU A 234 8.31 24.77 15.02
CA LEU A 234 9.25 25.77 14.52
C LEU A 234 9.25 27.03 15.40
N ILE A 235 8.10 27.45 15.94
CA ILE A 235 8.03 28.58 16.89
C ILE A 235 8.75 28.20 18.19
N VAL A 236 8.47 27.03 18.76
CA VAL A 236 9.12 26.54 19.99
C VAL A 236 10.63 26.40 19.77
N PHE A 237 11.07 25.87 18.63
CA PHE A 237 12.49 25.75 18.27
C PHE A 237 13.22 27.11 18.27
N LEU A 238 12.54 28.19 17.89
CA LEU A 238 13.10 29.54 17.88
C LEU A 238 13.01 30.25 19.23
N ALA A 239 12.06 29.86 20.08
CA ALA A 239 11.76 30.53 21.34
C ALA A 239 12.44 29.89 22.57
N ASP A 240 12.68 28.58 22.54
CA ASP A 240 13.25 27.83 23.65
C ASP A 240 14.53 27.09 23.23
N ASP A 241 15.55 27.18 24.07
CA ASP A 241 16.88 26.61 23.83
C ASP A 241 17.00 25.18 24.36
N GLU A 242 16.23 24.81 25.38
CA GLU A 242 16.30 23.48 26.01
C GLU A 242 15.66 22.40 25.13
N ASP A 243 14.55 22.73 24.46
CA ASP A 243 13.75 21.80 23.67
C ASP A 243 14.08 21.78 22.17
N ARG A 244 15.20 22.40 21.74
CA ARG A 244 15.53 22.56 20.30
C ARG A 244 15.63 21.24 19.55
N LEU A 245 16.32 20.25 20.10
CA LEU A 245 16.54 18.98 19.40
C LEU A 245 15.22 18.22 19.19
N ILE A 246 14.37 18.20 20.22
CA ILE A 246 13.06 17.53 20.21
C ILE A 246 12.11 18.27 19.27
N SER A 247 12.12 19.60 19.32
CA SER A 247 11.30 20.44 18.44
C SER A 247 11.70 20.28 16.98
N PHE A 248 13.01 20.23 16.69
CA PHE A 248 13.51 19.93 15.35
C PHE A 248 13.15 18.51 14.90
N GLY A 249 13.38 17.50 15.74
CA GLY A 249 13.12 16.10 15.40
C GLY A 249 11.64 15.82 15.12
N SER A 250 10.76 16.39 15.94
CA SER A 250 9.30 16.26 15.77
C SER A 250 8.79 17.01 14.53
N ALA A 251 9.28 18.23 14.28
CA ALA A 251 8.96 18.98 13.06
C ALA A 251 9.48 18.27 11.80
N PHE A 252 10.70 17.73 11.84
CA PHE A 252 11.29 16.98 10.74
C PHE A 252 10.49 15.72 10.42
N PHE A 253 10.18 14.91 11.44
CA PHE A 253 9.42 13.68 11.26
C PHE A 253 8.02 13.93 10.71
N ALA A 254 7.30 14.91 11.27
CA ALA A 254 6.01 15.35 10.75
C ALA A 254 6.11 15.90 9.32
N GLY A 255 7.16 16.68 9.02
CA GLY A 255 7.43 17.21 7.69
C GLY A 255 7.65 16.13 6.64
N VAL A 256 8.38 15.05 6.97
CA VAL A 256 8.58 13.92 6.07
C VAL A 256 7.24 13.27 5.70
N ILE A 257 6.36 13.04 6.67
CA ILE A 257 5.03 12.47 6.41
C ILE A 257 4.16 13.45 5.60
N LEU A 258 4.22 14.74 5.91
CA LEU A 258 3.49 15.78 5.19
C LEU A 258 3.89 15.82 3.71
N VAL A 259 5.18 15.72 3.39
CA VAL A 259 5.68 15.66 2.00
C VAL A 259 5.12 14.44 1.27
N GLN A 260 5.01 13.29 1.94
CA GLN A 260 4.46 12.07 1.33
C GLN A 260 2.95 12.19 1.04
N LEU A 261 2.20 12.90 1.88
CA LEU A 261 0.74 13.07 1.72
C LEU A 261 0.36 14.22 0.78
N TRP A 262 1.20 15.26 0.69
CA TRP A 262 0.87 16.53 0.04
C TRP A 262 0.42 16.40 -1.43
N PRO A 263 1.05 15.60 -2.31
CA PRO A 263 0.62 15.50 -3.69
C PRO A 263 -0.85 15.10 -3.83
N MET A 264 -1.31 14.08 -3.10
CA MET A 264 -2.72 13.69 -3.12
C MET A 264 -3.61 14.75 -2.49
N VAL A 265 -3.23 15.33 -1.36
CA VAL A 265 -4.03 16.37 -0.68
C VAL A 265 -4.21 17.59 -1.57
N SER A 266 -3.16 18.02 -2.26
CA SER A 266 -3.25 19.14 -3.20
C SER A 266 -4.21 18.86 -4.35
N MET A 267 -4.23 17.63 -4.87
CA MET A 267 -5.19 17.20 -5.88
C MET A 267 -6.61 17.16 -5.32
N SER A 268 -6.82 16.58 -4.14
CA SER A 268 -8.13 16.54 -3.47
C SER A 268 -8.70 17.94 -3.21
N LEU A 269 -7.87 18.86 -2.72
CA LEU A 269 -8.28 20.26 -2.52
C LEU A 269 -8.64 20.94 -3.84
N TYR A 270 -7.85 20.70 -4.90
CA TYR A 270 -8.17 21.20 -6.23
C TYR A 270 -9.51 20.65 -6.72
N GLU A 271 -9.75 19.34 -6.58
CA GLU A 271 -11.01 18.71 -6.98
C GLU A 271 -12.21 19.23 -6.19
N LEU A 272 -12.05 19.52 -4.89
CA LEU A 272 -13.08 20.17 -4.06
C LEU A 272 -13.43 21.58 -4.53
N LEU A 273 -12.48 22.33 -5.10
CA LEU A 273 -12.69 23.69 -5.59
C LEU A 273 -13.41 23.74 -6.94
N ILE A 274 -13.20 22.73 -7.79
CA ILE A 274 -13.77 22.68 -9.15
C ILE A 274 -15.04 21.82 -9.25
N ASN A 275 -15.46 21.19 -8.16
CA ASN A 275 -16.70 20.42 -8.05
C ASN A 275 -17.88 21.33 -7.75
#